data_AF-F3PU49-F1
#
_entry.id   AF-F3PU49-F1
#
_cell.length_a   1.000
_cell.length_b   1.000
_cell.length_c   1.000
_cell.angle_alpha   90.00
_cell.angle_beta   90.00
_cell.angle_gamma   90.00
#
_symmetry.space_group_name_H-M   'P 1'
#
loop_
_entity.id
_entity.type
_entity.pdbx_description
1 polymer ?
#
loop_
_entity_poly.entity_id
_entity_poly.type
_entity_poly.pdbx_seq_one_letter_code
_entity_poly.pdbx_strand_id
1 'polypeptide(L)'
;MNWHDYGARYYDIKDNEPVFQIVNQDKLTKTTSSVVMAETYRNSLDIKIGTKAVPNMLNNNDNRTFAHELGHSGGLDHTMDLENLMTQKFIIQKEDGDYLKATLLNRSQIQTIRDNYIHNKLNRHIPNWRQRLKKRQ
;
A
#
# COMPACT_ATOMS: atom_id res chain seq x y z
N MET A 1 -21.00 18.32 19.64
CA MET A 1 -19.76 18.26 18.83
C MET A 1 -19.98 17.25 17.72
N ASN A 2 -19.92 17.68 16.46
CA ASN A 2 -20.27 16.86 15.30
C ASN A 2 -18.98 16.36 14.63
N TRP A 3 -18.83 15.05 14.47
CA TRP A 3 -17.63 14.37 13.95
C TRP A 3 -17.39 14.57 12.43
N HIS A 4 -18.14 15.46 11.78
CA HIS A 4 -18.16 15.59 10.32
C HIS A 4 -17.08 16.51 9.72
N ASP A 5 -16.28 17.19 10.54
CA ASP A 5 -15.29 18.17 10.07
C ASP A 5 -13.82 17.71 10.09
N TYR A 6 -13.52 16.46 10.46
CA TYR A 6 -12.13 15.96 10.59
C TYR A 6 -11.60 15.16 9.40
N GLY A 7 -12.28 15.22 8.24
CA GLY A 7 -11.83 14.52 7.02
C GLY A 7 -11.45 15.50 5.91
N ALA A 8 -10.24 15.39 5.37
CA ALA A 8 -9.89 16.03 4.10
C ALA A 8 -10.89 15.57 3.02
N ARG A 9 -11.47 16.53 2.30
CA ARG A 9 -12.38 16.23 1.19
C ARG A 9 -11.54 15.77 -0.01
N TYR A 10 -12.14 14.97 -0.90
CA TYR A 10 -11.44 14.47 -2.10
C TYR A 10 -10.80 15.57 -2.95
N TYR A 11 -11.45 16.75 -3.02
CA TYR A 11 -10.97 17.93 -3.74
C TYR A 11 -9.82 18.65 -3.03
N ASP A 12 -9.59 18.37 -1.75
CA ASP A 12 -8.47 18.92 -0.98
C ASP A 12 -7.17 18.14 -1.25
N ILE A 13 -7.27 16.96 -1.88
CA ILE A 13 -6.13 16.08 -2.18
C ILE A 13 -5.79 16.20 -3.67
N LYS A 14 -4.58 16.69 -3.95
CA LYS A 14 -4.06 16.85 -5.31
C LYS A 14 -3.74 15.49 -5.94
N ASP A 15 -3.70 15.46 -7.27
CA ASP A 15 -3.47 14.21 -8.02
C ASP A 15 -2.07 13.59 -7.81
N ASN A 16 -1.14 14.36 -7.27
CA ASN A 16 0.23 13.94 -6.94
C ASN A 16 0.45 13.69 -5.43
N GLU A 17 -0.61 13.73 -4.62
CA GLU A 17 -0.52 13.50 -3.18
C GLU A 17 -0.85 12.04 -2.83
N PRO A 18 -0.01 11.36 -2.03
CA PRO A 18 -0.30 10.00 -1.56
C PRO A 18 -1.48 9.99 -0.59
N VAL A 19 -2.34 8.99 -0.74
CA VAL A 19 -3.48 8.74 0.15
C VAL A 19 -3.27 7.40 0.85
N PHE A 20 -3.21 7.45 2.17
CA PHE A 20 -3.13 6.26 3.02
C PHE A 20 -4.48 6.03 3.70
N GLN A 21 -5.07 4.85 3.50
CA GLN A 21 -6.40 4.53 4.03
C GLN A 21 -6.33 3.32 4.94
N ILE A 22 -6.88 3.46 6.16
CA ILE A 22 -7.22 2.30 6.99
C ILE A 22 -8.61 1.82 6.59
N VAL A 23 -8.71 0.55 6.17
CA VAL A 23 -9.95 -0.05 5.68
C VAL A 23 -10.29 -1.30 6.47
N ASN A 24 -11.58 -1.58 6.60
CA ASN A 24 -12.03 -2.86 7.16
C ASN A 24 -11.39 -4.03 6.38
N GLN A 25 -10.95 -5.07 7.10
CA GLN A 25 -10.20 -6.18 6.53
C GLN A 25 -10.92 -6.93 5.40
N ASP A 26 -12.25 -7.00 5.46
CA ASP A 26 -13.13 -7.60 4.46
C ASP A 26 -13.10 -6.88 3.11
N LYS A 27 -12.70 -5.60 3.07
CA LYS A 27 -12.52 -4.85 1.82
C LYS A 27 -11.27 -5.24 1.03
N LEU A 28 -10.29 -5.85 1.69
CA LEU A 28 -9.06 -6.33 1.05
C LEU A 28 -9.09 -7.85 0.80
N THR A 29 -9.68 -8.59 1.73
CA THR A 29 -9.67 -10.05 1.74
C THR A 29 -10.74 -10.58 0.78
N LYS A 30 -10.32 -11.00 -0.42
CA LYS A 30 -11.22 -11.46 -1.49
C LYS A 30 -11.66 -12.93 -1.34
N THR A 31 -10.94 -13.73 -0.55
CA THR A 31 -11.25 -15.15 -0.31
C THR A 31 -11.04 -15.52 1.17
N THR A 32 -11.70 -16.58 1.63
CA THR A 32 -11.55 -17.09 3.00
C THR A 32 -10.17 -17.71 3.29
N SER A 33 -9.45 -18.13 2.24
CA SER A 33 -8.16 -18.80 2.33
C SER A 33 -6.94 -17.88 2.30
N SER A 34 -7.12 -16.59 1.99
CA SER A 34 -6.00 -15.64 1.89
C SER A 34 -6.38 -14.27 2.45
N VAL A 35 -5.69 -13.84 3.50
CA VAL A 35 -5.89 -12.54 4.13
C VAL A 35 -4.88 -11.54 3.55
N VAL A 36 -5.38 -10.52 2.86
CA VAL A 36 -4.57 -9.43 2.28
C VAL A 36 -4.42 -8.32 3.31
N MET A 37 -3.20 -8.08 3.79
CA MET A 37 -2.96 -7.12 4.88
C MET A 37 -2.90 -5.66 4.40
N ALA A 38 -2.44 -5.43 3.17
CA ALA A 38 -2.45 -4.14 2.50
C ALA A 38 -2.55 -4.36 0.98
N GLU A 39 -2.96 -3.32 0.23
CA GLU A 39 -3.08 -3.36 -1.23
C GLU A 39 -2.74 -1.99 -1.83
N THR A 40 -1.87 -2.02 -2.84
CA THR A 40 -1.54 -0.91 -3.73
C THR A 40 -1.36 -1.41 -5.16
N TYR A 41 -1.72 -0.57 -6.13
CA TYR A 41 -1.38 -0.83 -7.53
C TYR A 41 -0.04 -0.20 -7.90
N ARG A 42 0.67 -0.79 -8.87
CA ARG A 42 1.94 -0.22 -9.32
C ARG A 42 1.77 1.22 -9.81
N ASN A 43 2.67 2.11 -9.40
CA ASN A 43 2.61 3.56 -9.65
C ASN A 43 1.38 4.26 -9.04
N SER A 44 0.62 3.61 -8.16
CA SER A 44 -0.55 4.21 -7.51
C SER A 44 -0.17 5.02 -6.28
N LEU A 45 -0.74 6.22 -6.15
CA LEU A 45 -0.70 7.02 -4.92
C LEU A 45 -1.77 6.63 -3.88
N ASP A 46 -2.65 5.68 -4.19
CA ASP A 46 -3.63 5.11 -3.25
C ASP A 46 -3.09 3.81 -2.64
N ILE A 47 -2.93 3.80 -1.31
CA ILE A 47 -2.51 2.64 -0.51
C ILE A 47 -3.54 2.35 0.57
N LYS A 48 -3.97 1.09 0.66
CA LYS A 48 -4.94 0.63 1.66
C LYS A 48 -4.28 -0.34 2.62
N ILE A 49 -4.56 -0.15 3.90
CA ILE A 49 -4.07 -1.00 4.99
C ILE A 49 -5.29 -1.59 5.72
N GLY A 50 -5.32 -2.90 5.86
CA GLY A 50 -6.38 -3.60 6.57
C GLY A 50 -6.29 -3.37 8.07
N THR A 51 -7.44 -3.27 8.75
CA THR A 51 -7.48 -3.08 10.21
C THR A 51 -6.73 -4.14 11.02
N LYS A 52 -6.53 -5.36 10.47
CA LYS A 52 -5.75 -6.41 11.15
C LYS A 52 -4.23 -6.19 11.08
N ALA A 53 -3.73 -5.43 10.12
CA ALA A 53 -2.30 -5.15 9.96
C ALA A 53 -1.82 -4.06 10.94
N VAL A 54 -2.68 -3.10 11.27
CA VAL A 54 -2.36 -1.91 12.08
C VAL A 54 -1.70 -2.24 13.42
N PRO A 55 -2.22 -3.17 14.25
CA PRO A 55 -1.59 -3.46 15.54
C PRO A 55 -0.16 -4.00 15.41
N ASN A 56 0.12 -4.81 14.39
CA ASN A 56 1.47 -5.35 14.17
C ASN A 56 2.45 -4.27 13.71
N MET A 57 1.98 -3.34 12.87
CA MET A 57 2.80 -2.21 12.42
C MET A 57 3.11 -1.25 13.57
N LEU A 58 2.11 -0.90 14.41
CA LEU A 58 2.31 -0.02 15.57
C LEU A 58 3.25 -0.60 16.62
N ASN A 59 3.29 -1.94 16.73
CA ASN A 59 4.17 -2.65 17.66
C ASN A 59 5.51 -3.06 17.05
N ASN A 60 5.86 -2.57 15.85
CA ASN A 60 7.13 -2.88 15.17
C ASN A 60 7.34 -4.39 14.85
N ASN A 61 6.24 -5.15 14.85
CA ASN A 61 6.21 -6.58 14.51
C ASN A 61 6.11 -6.77 12.99
N ASP A 62 5.52 -5.81 12.27
CA ASP A 62 5.44 -5.79 10.82
C ASP A 62 5.92 -4.45 10.27
N ASN A 63 7.19 -4.42 9.86
CA ASN A 63 7.82 -3.22 9.30
C ASN A 63 7.81 -3.22 7.77
N ARG A 64 7.22 -4.26 7.18
CA ARG A 64 7.42 -4.58 5.78
C ARG A 64 6.16 -4.39 4.97
N THR A 65 5.00 -4.81 5.46
CA THR A 65 3.76 -4.82 4.67
C THR A 65 3.48 -3.45 4.04
N PHE A 66 3.48 -2.37 4.82
CA PHE A 66 3.27 -1.03 4.27
C PHE A 66 4.42 -0.55 3.37
N ALA A 67 5.66 -0.85 3.74
CA ALA A 67 6.82 -0.48 2.94
C ALA A 67 6.85 -1.20 1.58
N HIS A 68 6.36 -2.44 1.51
CA HIS A 68 6.20 -3.24 0.29
C HIS A 68 5.19 -2.58 -0.66
N GLU A 69 4.03 -2.18 -0.11
CA GLU A 69 3.03 -1.43 -0.88
C GLU A 69 3.55 -0.06 -1.34
N LEU A 70 4.37 0.63 -0.53
CA LEU A 70 5.05 1.85 -0.95
C LEU A 70 6.05 1.59 -2.10
N GLY A 71 6.70 0.43 -2.13
CA GLY A 71 7.54 0.03 -3.24
C GLY A 71 6.75 -0.13 -4.54
N HIS A 72 5.57 -0.76 -4.49
CA HIS A 72 4.65 -0.79 -5.63
C HIS A 72 4.16 0.60 -6.02
N SER A 73 3.81 1.44 -5.03
CA SER A 73 3.44 2.84 -5.26
C SER A 73 4.53 3.58 -6.01
N GLY A 74 5.81 3.39 -5.64
CA GLY A 74 6.97 3.95 -6.32
C GLY A 74 7.33 3.29 -7.66
N GLY A 75 6.58 2.29 -8.10
CA GLY A 75 6.70 1.67 -9.42
C GLY A 75 7.53 0.39 -9.49
N LEU A 76 7.85 -0.22 -8.36
CA LEU A 76 8.61 -1.47 -8.31
C LEU A 76 7.72 -2.69 -8.55
N ASP A 77 8.26 -3.67 -9.28
CA ASP A 77 7.70 -5.02 -9.37
C ASP A 77 8.33 -5.94 -8.31
N HIS A 78 7.74 -7.11 -8.14
CA HIS A 78 8.28 -8.14 -7.26
C HIS A 78 9.68 -8.62 -7.70
N THR A 79 10.47 -9.05 -6.73
CA THR A 79 11.76 -9.70 -6.94
C THR A 79 11.79 -11.09 -6.29
N MET A 80 12.95 -11.76 -6.35
CA MET A 80 13.17 -13.11 -5.80
C MET A 80 14.27 -13.13 -4.71
N ASP A 81 14.77 -11.97 -4.30
CA ASP A 81 15.85 -11.83 -3.32
C ASP A 81 15.27 -11.81 -1.90
N LEU A 82 15.59 -12.79 -1.06
CA LEU A 82 14.89 -13.04 0.20
C LEU A 82 14.94 -11.87 1.19
N GLU A 83 15.99 -11.04 1.13
CA GLU A 83 16.13 -9.86 2.01
C GLU A 83 15.45 -8.62 1.42
N ASN A 84 15.02 -8.68 0.16
CA ASN A 84 14.47 -7.55 -0.57
C ASN A 84 13.04 -7.22 -0.14
N LEU A 85 12.80 -5.92 0.02
CA LEU A 85 11.50 -5.35 0.33
C LEU A 85 10.42 -5.75 -0.67
N MET A 86 10.76 -6.04 -1.92
CA MET A 86 9.80 -6.38 -2.98
C MET A 86 9.60 -7.88 -3.21
N THR A 87 10.23 -8.77 -2.45
CA THR A 87 10.04 -10.22 -2.63
C THR A 87 8.67 -10.67 -2.14
N GLN A 88 7.98 -11.57 -2.83
CA GLN A 88 6.66 -11.99 -2.36
C GLN A 88 6.75 -12.78 -1.05
N LYS A 89 5.80 -12.54 -0.13
CA LYS A 89 5.69 -13.27 1.15
C LYS A 89 5.81 -14.79 0.97
N PHE A 90 5.10 -15.34 -0.01
CA PHE A 90 5.12 -16.78 -0.28
C PHE A 90 6.52 -17.31 -0.59
N ILE A 91 7.34 -16.54 -1.30
CA ILE A 91 8.73 -16.93 -1.62
C ILE A 91 9.58 -16.94 -0.35
N ILE A 92 9.48 -15.91 0.48
CA ILE A 92 10.25 -15.83 1.73
C ILE A 92 9.87 -16.97 2.68
N GLN A 93 8.56 -17.25 2.82
CA GLN A 93 8.07 -18.32 3.68
C GLN A 93 8.48 -19.71 3.20
N LYS A 94 8.58 -19.92 1.88
CA LYS A 94 9.01 -21.20 1.30
C LYS A 94 10.47 -21.53 1.66
N GLU A 95 11.29 -20.51 1.88
CA GLU A 95 12.70 -20.62 2.24
C GLU A 95 12.94 -20.41 3.75
N ASP A 96 11.91 -20.63 4.59
CA ASP A 96 11.94 -20.47 6.05
C ASP A 96 12.39 -19.08 6.55
N GLY A 97 12.28 -18.05 5.71
CA GLY A 97 12.65 -16.67 6.04
C GLY A 97 11.57 -15.91 6.82
N ASP A 98 12.00 -14.87 7.56
CA ASP A 98 11.08 -13.93 8.20
C ASP A 98 10.60 -12.88 7.19
N TYR A 99 9.43 -13.15 6.58
CA TYR A 99 8.79 -12.25 5.64
C TYR A 99 8.37 -10.91 6.24
N LEU A 100 8.45 -10.69 7.56
CA LEU A 100 8.19 -9.39 8.19
C LEU A 100 9.45 -8.52 8.31
N LYS A 101 10.63 -9.06 7.97
CA LYS A 101 11.93 -8.41 8.14
C LYS A 101 12.73 -8.18 6.85
N ALA A 102 12.27 -8.70 5.72
CA ALA A 102 12.87 -8.40 4.41
C ALA A 102 12.60 -6.94 4.00
N THR A 103 13.48 -6.02 4.36
CA THR A 103 13.28 -4.56 4.23
C THR A 103 14.28 -3.87 3.30
N LEU A 104 15.16 -4.60 2.62
CA LEU A 104 16.23 -4.00 1.83
C LEU A 104 15.75 -3.54 0.44
N LEU A 105 16.25 -2.41 -0.01
CA LEU A 105 16.15 -1.95 -1.40
C LEU A 105 17.54 -1.77 -1.96
N ASN A 106 17.75 -2.22 -3.19
CA ASN A 106 18.99 -1.95 -3.89
C ASN A 106 18.99 -0.53 -4.48
N ARG A 107 20.16 -0.07 -4.94
CA ARG A 107 20.34 1.28 -5.47
C ARG A 107 19.45 1.59 -6.68
N SER A 108 19.25 0.63 -7.59
CA SER A 108 18.43 0.84 -8.79
C SER A 108 16.94 0.94 -8.46
N GLN A 109 16.46 0.22 -7.46
CA GLN A 109 15.10 0.37 -6.93
C GLN A 109 14.89 1.77 -6.33
N ILE A 110 15.84 2.26 -5.52
CA ILE A 110 15.79 3.61 -4.95
C ILE A 110 15.75 4.68 -6.05
N GLN A 111 16.60 4.53 -7.08
CA GLN A 111 16.62 5.41 -8.24
C GLN A 111 15.28 5.39 -9.00
N THR A 112 14.70 4.20 -9.19
CA THR A 112 13.41 4.03 -9.88
C THR A 112 12.29 4.76 -9.13
N ILE A 113 12.19 4.60 -7.81
CA ILE A 113 11.19 5.28 -6.98
C ILE A 113 11.35 6.80 -7.11
N ARG A 114 12.58 7.30 -6.91
CA ARG A 114 12.89 8.73 -7.02
C ARG A 114 12.52 9.26 -8.40
N ASP A 115 12.96 8.58 -9.45
CA ASP A 115 12.76 9.03 -10.83
C ASP A 115 11.28 8.98 -11.23
N ASN A 116 10.50 8.03 -10.71
CA ASN A 116 9.07 7.99 -10.93
C ASN A 116 8.35 9.16 -10.22
N TYR A 117 8.79 9.52 -9.02
CA TYR A 117 8.26 10.68 -8.29
C TYR A 117 8.59 12.01 -8.99
N ILE A 118 9.88 12.30 -9.25
CA ILE A 118 10.30 13.61 -9.80
C ILE A 118 9.80 13.86 -11.23
N HIS A 119 9.53 12.79 -11.99
CA HIS A 119 9.01 12.89 -13.35
C HIS A 119 7.48 12.71 -13.43
N ASN A 120 6.77 12.78 -12.30
CA ASN A 120 5.30 12.67 -12.22
C ASN A 120 4.75 11.42 -12.92
N LYS A 121 5.44 10.27 -12.77
CA LYS A 121 4.98 8.97 -13.31
C LYS A 121 4.03 8.25 -12.36
N LEU A 122 3.90 8.74 -11.13
CA LEU A 122 2.96 8.24 -10.14
C LEU A 122 1.59 8.81 -10.44
N ASN A 123 0.59 7.93 -10.50
CA ASN A 123 -0.77 8.29 -10.81
C ASN A 123 -1.66 7.98 -9.64
N ARG A 124 -2.70 8.77 -9.47
CA ARG A 124 -3.79 8.42 -8.56
C ARG A 124 -4.60 7.26 -9.18
N HIS A 125 -4.45 6.04 -8.67
CA HIS A 125 -5.29 4.92 -9.10
C HIS A 125 -6.54 4.81 -8.22
N ILE A 126 -7.75 4.89 -8.81
CA ILE A 126 -9.01 4.66 -8.09
C ILE A 126 -10.04 3.89 -8.93
N PRO A 127 -10.07 2.54 -8.86
CA PRO A 127 -11.26 1.78 -9.26
C PRO A 127 -12.14 1.45 -8.04
N ASN A 128 -13.37 1.97 -8.08
CA ASN A 128 -14.53 1.69 -7.21
C ASN A 128 -14.55 2.27 -5.78
N TRP A 129 -14.48 3.60 -5.68
CA TRP A 129 -15.06 4.48 -4.63
C TRP A 129 -16.61 4.36 -4.47
N ARG A 130 -17.20 3.22 -4.87
CA ARG A 130 -18.51 2.95 -5.51
C ARG A 130 -19.83 3.37 -4.81
N GLN A 131 -19.88 4.23 -3.78
CA GLN A 131 -21.16 4.54 -3.10
C GLN A 131 -21.55 6.01 -2.85
N ARG A 132 -20.74 7.05 -3.15
CA ARG A 132 -21.06 8.41 -2.61
C ARG A 132 -21.11 9.63 -3.54
N LEU A 133 -21.24 9.50 -4.86
CA LEU A 133 -21.50 10.67 -5.73
C LEU A 133 -22.62 10.42 -6.75
N LYS A 134 -23.42 9.36 -6.57
CA LYS A 134 -24.77 9.30 -7.15
C LYS A 134 -25.81 9.51 -6.05
N LYS A 135 -26.01 10.77 -5.71
CA LYS A 135 -27.32 11.44 -5.62
C LYS A 135 -27.05 12.95 -5.64
N ARG A 136 -26.79 13.47 -6.84
CA ARG A 136 -27.24 14.83 -7.16
C ARG A 136 -28.75 14.69 -7.35
N GLN A 137 -29.51 15.11 -6.34
CA GLN A 137 -30.85 15.64 -6.57
C GLN A 137 -30.68 17.12 -6.89
#